data_AF-A0A0D9QN75-F1
#
_entry.id   AF-A0A0D9QN75-F1
#
_cell.length_a   1.000
_cell.length_b   1.000
_cell.length_c   1.000
_cell.angle_alpha   90.00
_cell.angle_beta   90.00
_cell.angle_gamma   90.00
#
_symmetry.space_group_name_H-M   'P 1'
#
loop_
_entity.id
_entity.type
_entity.pdbx_description
1 polymer ?
#
loop_
_entity_poly.entity_id
_entity_poly.type
_entity_poly.pdbx_seq_one_letter_code
_entity_poly.pdbx_strand_id
1 'polypeptide(L)'
;MRLLTHNFLKCNETQCDGGYPLSLVLNSDAEENMKIIEQEINVEFVKNVLTKVDYDVLYQTATQLGLNLPVSYTTQHLEDEEFLNSIHHALFKVPT
;
A
#
# COMPACT_ATOMS: atom_id res chain seq x y z
N MET A 1 -7.24 8.99 0.29
CA MET A 1 -6.16 8.77 -0.70
C MET A 1 -5.88 7.27 -0.78
N ARG A 2 -5.23 6.75 -1.83
CA ARG A 2 -4.88 5.32 -1.92
C ARG A 2 -3.48 5.09 -1.36
N LEU A 3 -3.24 3.94 -0.73
CA LEU A 3 -1.89 3.53 -0.30
C LEU A 3 -0.89 3.52 -1.45
N LEU A 4 -1.34 3.18 -2.67
CA LEU A 4 -0.51 3.30 -3.87
C LEU A 4 0.05 4.71 -4.05
N THR A 5 -0.78 5.74 -3.84
CA THR A 5 -0.36 7.13 -3.99
C THR A 5 0.68 7.48 -2.93
N HIS A 6 0.44 7.09 -1.67
CA HIS A 6 1.38 7.29 -0.57
C HIS A 6 2.76 6.70 -0.86
N ASN A 7 2.79 5.49 -1.44
CA ASN A 7 4.03 4.81 -1.79
C ASN A 7 4.90 5.59 -2.80
N PHE A 8 4.34 6.53 -3.56
CA PHE A 8 5.08 7.42 -4.47
C PHE A 8 5.33 8.82 -3.92
N LEU A 9 4.74 9.18 -2.76
CA LEU A 9 4.93 10.49 -2.16
C LEU A 9 6.25 10.53 -1.40
N LYS A 10 7.03 11.58 -1.68
CA LYS A 10 8.28 11.89 -0.97
C LYS A 10 8.35 13.38 -0.68
N CYS A 11 9.04 13.74 0.40
CA CYS A 11 9.41 15.13 0.65
C CYS A 11 10.53 15.55 -0.32
N ASN A 12 10.27 16.62 -1.08
CA ASN A 12 11.24 17.21 -2.01
C ASN A 12 11.92 18.48 -1.44
N GLU A 13 11.61 18.86 -0.20
CA GLU A 13 12.19 20.05 0.41
C GLU A 13 13.65 19.81 0.80
N THR A 14 14.47 20.83 0.61
CA THR A 14 15.92 20.79 0.89
C THR A 14 16.28 20.51 2.35
N GLN A 15 15.32 20.73 3.25
CA GLN A 15 15.45 20.55 4.70
C GLN A 15 15.02 19.15 5.16
N CYS A 16 14.51 18.30 4.26
CA CYS A 16 14.12 16.93 4.60
C CYS A 16 15.32 15.98 4.55
N ASP A 17 15.77 15.51 5.71
CA ASP A 17 16.78 14.45 5.85
C ASP A 17 16.08 13.09 5.67
N GLY A 18 16.25 12.44 4.51
CA GLY A 18 15.59 11.16 4.22
C GLY A 18 14.08 11.26 3.96
N GLY A 19 13.67 12.13 3.03
CA GLY A 19 12.26 12.43 2.71
C GLY A 19 11.36 11.30 2.17
N TYR A 20 11.80 10.04 2.22
CA TYR A 20 11.01 8.88 1.83
C TYR A 20 11.35 7.67 2.73
N PRO A 21 10.35 6.91 3.21
CA PRO A 21 8.90 7.11 3.05
C PRO A 21 8.31 8.20 3.96
N LEU A 22 7.16 8.75 3.58
CA LEU A 22 6.40 9.64 4.46
C LEU A 22 5.73 8.83 5.57
N SER A 23 5.78 9.31 6.82
CA SER A 23 5.03 8.69 7.91
C SER A 23 3.54 8.97 7.78
N LEU A 24 2.74 7.92 7.68
CA LEU A 24 1.28 8.00 7.73
C LEU A 24 0.84 8.01 9.19
N VAL A 25 0.06 9.02 9.57
CA VAL A 25 -0.57 9.10 10.89
C VAL A 25 -2.06 9.26 10.65
N LEU A 26 -2.84 8.27 11.08
CA LEU A 26 -4.28 8.36 11.09
C LEU A 26 -4.73 9.07 12.36
N ASN A 27 -5.51 10.13 12.18
CA ASN A 27 -6.22 10.76 13.30
C ASN A 27 -7.44 9.90 13.62
N SER A 28 -7.93 9.94 14.87
CA SER A 28 -9.05 9.11 15.31
C SER A 28 -10.34 9.28 14.47
N ASP A 29 -10.53 10.46 13.86
CA ASP A 29 -11.64 10.73 12.93
C ASP A 29 -11.49 10.04 11.56
N ALA A 30 -10.28 9.60 11.18
CA ALA A 30 -10.02 8.95 9.90
C ALA A 30 -10.44 7.49 9.89
N GLU A 31 -10.44 6.81 11.05
CA GLU A 31 -10.90 5.42 11.19
C GLU A 31 -12.37 5.27 10.81
N GLU A 32 -13.23 6.23 11.21
CA GLU A 32 -14.66 6.24 10.88
C GLU A 32 -14.94 6.59 9.40
N ASN A 33 -14.00 7.25 8.73
CA ASN A 33 -14.14 7.67 7.34
C ASN A 33 -13.54 6.68 6.34
N MET A 34 -13.02 5.53 6.80
CA MET A 34 -12.50 4.50 5.91
C MET A 34 -13.63 3.77 5.17
N LYS A 35 -14.01 4.29 4.00
CA LYS A 35 -14.88 3.57 3.06
C LYS A 35 -14.07 2.64 2.19
N ILE A 36 -14.23 1.33 2.40
CA ILE A 36 -13.70 0.30 1.52
C ILE A 36 -14.38 0.46 0.16
N ILE A 37 -13.60 0.79 -0.88
CA ILE A 37 -14.12 0.92 -2.24
C ILE A 37 -13.90 -0.43 -2.94
N GLU A 38 -14.98 -1.10 -3.29
CA GLU A 38 -14.90 -2.34 -4.08
C GLU A 38 -14.49 -2.01 -5.52
N GLN A 39 -13.40 -2.63 -5.97
CA GLN A 39 -12.86 -2.48 -7.32
C GLN A 39 -12.50 -3.88 -7.84
N GLU A 40 -12.75 -4.12 -9.13
CA GLU A 40 -12.34 -5.35 -9.79
C GLU A 40 -10.82 -5.48 -9.78
N ILE A 41 -10.36 -6.69 -9.44
CA ILE A 41 -8.94 -7.01 -9.42
C ILE A 41 -8.43 -7.18 -10.85
N ASN A 42 -7.40 -6.42 -11.20
CA ASN A 42 -6.64 -6.65 -12.42
C ASN A 42 -5.26 -7.21 -12.04
N VAL A 43 -5.10 -8.53 -12.17
CA VAL A 43 -3.89 -9.26 -11.77
C VAL A 43 -2.64 -8.74 -12.49
N GLU A 44 -2.74 -8.48 -13.80
CA GLU A 44 -1.63 -7.96 -14.59
C GLU A 44 -1.21 -6.57 -14.12
N PHE A 45 -2.19 -5.73 -13.78
CA PHE A 45 -1.93 -4.41 -13.21
C PHE A 45 -1.27 -4.49 -11.84
N VAL A 46 -1.74 -5.36 -10.93
CA VAL A 46 -1.13 -5.54 -9.61
C VAL A 46 0.32 -5.99 -9.73
N LYS A 47 0.62 -6.95 -10.63
CA LYS A 47 1.99 -7.40 -10.91
C LYS A 47 2.86 -6.24 -11.41
N ASN A 48 2.36 -5.46 -12.37
CA ASN A 48 3.07 -4.30 -12.91
C ASN A 48 3.26 -3.16 -11.91
N VAL A 49 2.35 -3.02 -10.94
CA VAL A 49 2.48 -2.04 -9.87
C VAL A 49 3.48 -2.52 -8.82
N LEU A 50 3.44 -3.81 -8.46
CA LEU A 50 4.39 -4.44 -7.52
C LEU A 50 5.85 -4.30 -7.94
N THR A 51 6.15 -4.22 -9.24
CA THR A 51 7.51 -3.96 -9.72
C THR A 51 7.97 -2.51 -9.56
N LYS A 52 7.06 -1.57 -9.30
CA LYS A 52 7.34 -0.13 -9.20
C LYS A 52 7.21 0.43 -7.79
N VAL A 53 6.39 -0.19 -6.95
CA VAL A 53 6.20 0.21 -5.55
C VAL A 53 7.32 -0.33 -4.68
N ASP A 54 7.64 0.43 -3.63
CA ASP A 54 8.49 -0.07 -2.57
C ASP A 54 7.65 -0.95 -1.64
N TYR A 55 7.95 -2.26 -1.66
CA TYR A 55 7.20 -3.24 -0.88
C TYR A 55 7.39 -3.06 0.62
N ASP A 56 8.57 -2.63 1.07
CA ASP A 56 8.84 -2.43 2.50
C ASP A 56 7.95 -1.32 3.05
N VAL A 57 7.85 -0.21 2.32
CA VAL A 57 6.98 0.92 2.64
C VAL A 57 5.52 0.50 2.63
N LEU A 58 5.10 -0.28 1.64
CA LEU A 58 3.73 -0.81 1.56
C LEU A 58 3.43 -1.72 2.76
N TYR A 59 4.34 -2.62 3.11
CA TYR A 59 4.19 -3.54 4.24
C TYR A 59 4.09 -2.78 5.56
N GLN A 60 4.96 -1.80 5.80
CA GLN A 60 4.93 -0.98 7.01
C GLN A 60 3.61 -0.22 7.15
N THR A 61 3.17 0.44 6.08
CA THR A 61 1.92 1.22 6.08
C THR A 61 0.69 0.33 6.18
N ALA A 62 0.65 -0.79 5.48
CA ALA A 62 -0.42 -1.77 5.60
C ALA A 62 -0.51 -2.35 7.02
N THR A 63 0.63 -2.65 7.65
CA THR A 63 0.70 -3.13 9.04
C THR A 63 0.16 -2.09 10.02
N GLN A 64 0.49 -0.80 9.83
CA GLN A 64 -0.06 0.30 10.63
C GLN A 64 -1.58 0.42 10.48
N LEU A 65 -2.13 0.02 9.34
CA LEU A 65 -3.57 0.01 9.04
C LEU A 65 -4.28 -1.27 9.49
N GLY A 66 -3.55 -2.22 10.11
CA GLY A 66 -4.11 -3.50 10.55
C GLY A 66 -4.32 -4.52 9.43
N LEU A 67 -3.73 -4.33 8.26
CA LEU A 67 -3.75 -5.30 7.16
C LEU A 67 -2.65 -6.33 7.35
N ASN A 68 -2.98 -7.59 7.05
CA ASN A 68 -2.05 -8.70 7.15
C ASN A 68 -1.44 -9.00 5.77
N LEU A 69 -0.25 -8.46 5.51
CA LEU A 69 0.57 -8.75 4.32
C LEU A 69 1.84 -9.49 4.76
N PRO A 70 2.44 -10.34 3.92
CA PRO A 70 3.72 -10.95 4.25
C PRO A 70 4.86 -9.91 4.22
N VAL A 71 5.94 -10.16 4.96
CA VAL A 71 7.11 -9.26 5.03
C VAL A 71 7.87 -9.21 3.70
N SER A 72 7.80 -10.28 2.92
CA SER A 72 8.42 -10.39 1.61
C SER A 72 7.57 -11.29 0.72
N TYR A 73 7.59 -11.04 -0.59
CA TYR A 73 6.96 -11.91 -1.57
C TYR A 73 8.03 -12.62 -2.44
N THR A 74 7.63 -13.75 -3.01
CA THR A 74 8.44 -14.56 -3.93
C THR A 74 7.69 -14.68 -5.26
N THR A 75 8.34 -15.20 -6.29
CA THR A 75 7.69 -15.45 -7.58
C THR A 75 6.48 -16.37 -7.48
N GLN A 76 6.47 -17.32 -6.55
CA GLN A 76 5.30 -18.18 -6.29
C GLN A 76 4.10 -17.39 -5.76
N HIS A 77 4.34 -16.38 -4.90
CA HIS A 77 3.27 -15.51 -4.41
C HIS A 77 2.65 -14.66 -5.52
N LEU A 78 3.37 -14.37 -6.61
CA LEU A 78 2.80 -13.68 -7.77
C LEU A 78 1.87 -14.59 -8.62
N GLU A 79 1.89 -15.90 -8.40
CA GLU A 79 0.95 -16.84 -9.02
C GLU A 79 -0.26 -17.12 -8.12
N ASP A 80 -0.18 -16.71 -6.85
CA ASP A 80 -1.23 -16.88 -5.85
C ASP A 80 -2.26 -15.74 -5.95
N GLU A 81 -3.50 -16.10 -6.33
CA GLU A 81 -4.61 -15.16 -6.44
C GLU A 81 -4.99 -14.53 -5.09
N GLU A 82 -4.87 -15.25 -3.97
CA GLU A 82 -5.19 -14.71 -2.64
C GLU A 82 -4.18 -13.64 -2.22
N PHE A 83 -2.90 -13.87 -2.51
CA PHE A 83 -1.86 -12.88 -2.29
C PHE A 83 -2.09 -11.62 -3.13
N LEU A 84 -2.35 -11.79 -4.43
CA LEU A 84 -2.62 -10.68 -5.34
C LEU A 84 -3.88 -9.90 -4.93
N ASN A 85 -4.89 -10.58 -4.41
CA ASN A 85 -6.10 -9.95 -3.89
C ASN A 85 -5.81 -9.15 -2.61
N SER A 86 -4.99 -9.69 -1.71
CA SER A 86 -4.56 -9.00 -0.49
C SER A 86 -3.77 -7.72 -0.82
N ILE A 87 -2.85 -7.78 -1.78
CA ILE A 87 -2.10 -6.61 -2.27
C ILE A 87 -3.03 -5.60 -2.93
N HIS A 88 -3.94 -6.06 -3.80
CA HIS A 88 -4.92 -5.18 -4.43
C HIS A 88 -5.81 -4.49 -3.38
N HIS A 89 -6.22 -5.22 -2.34
CA HIS A 89 -6.99 -4.67 -1.23
C HIS A 89 -6.19 -3.57 -0.51
N ALA A 90 -4.94 -3.84 -0.15
CA ALA A 90 -4.08 -2.83 0.47
C ALA A 90 -3.91 -1.59 -0.41
N LEU A 91 -3.56 -1.76 -1.69
CA LEU A 91 -3.26 -0.65 -2.59
C LEU A 91 -4.47 0.22 -2.94
N PHE A 92 -5.65 -0.39 -3.13
CA PHE A 92 -6.81 0.28 -3.75
C PHE A 92 -8.03 0.39 -2.84
N LYS A 93 -8.21 -0.55 -1.92
CA LYS A 93 -9.43 -0.65 -1.12
C LYS A 93 -9.30 0.02 0.25
N VAL A 94 -8.08 0.29 0.72
CA VAL A 94 -7.87 1.00 1.99
C VAL A 94 -7.65 2.49 1.75
N PRO A 95 -8.61 3.35 2.15
CA PRO A 95 -8.43 4.79 2.12
C PRO A 95 -7.57 5.26 3.31
N THR A 96 -6.53 6.02 3.01
CA THR A 96 -5.71 6.78 3.96
C THR A 96 -6.03 8.28 3.88
#